data_AF-A0A2Z2M6G7-F1
#
_entry.id   AF-A0A2Z2M6G7-F1
#
_cell.length_a   1.000
_cell.length_b   1.000
_cell.length_c   1.000
_cell.angle_alpha   90.00
_cell.angle_beta   90.00
_cell.angle_gamma   90.00
#
_symmetry.space_group_name_H-M   'P 1'
#
loop_
_entity.id
_entity.type
_entity.pdbx_description
1 polymer ?
#
loop_
_entity_poly.entity_id
_entity_poly.type
_entity_poly.pdbx_seq_one_letter_code
_entity_poly.pdbx_strand_id
1 'polypeptide(L)'
;MGKRNLALLLVAVLLFGVISSGCLGGGGNESSPSETYSESSGSSGSTSGGTSGEETVSTTWESPWDAYNPVTVDGKDYYITQVKYTFTIKTGEGEHTYEVEKKRGYIKAHVYSEENGEKKDLGEFNLFTYYGKITPINDPNVTEPFEYVVMVKERTKDTDQYFLNPLPDFGALSTGGSVVAEAKSGDSYFYWSNPAAVGQYSELPHTAGDIESVFENIGGYITQAWMALISSGAWSGLEGHDLMKEDEYTFSFMGMGYHYKISPDGSVTLDGKSFRVSNVEWSYSLGGVSMQGRATIAPSLPVPIETEGNFVDLSSGTKVYSKLKIEDIKLEREFGGIEVSIEEPTSPGEGAETGTETETNTQTETPSESSENWKLAWDTSEPIEIGGTAYVVKGITYDITYKTSGGEVHYTMESGYTKTDDGYKVYAIVNMDDGSTYKFEVISSGLEEYTGWVLWVPSAFQLTESGSPEKVVITGSSCEYSYDENTGEMSGDPNCGAEIRESPFDQLWDVYNGFAGGIYGDVVTVEDLSSNGNGYTVSPDGTVSLAGMDFKLYNVSWSGSFMGALPANGYTLVARELPFPVEIVASINGIGSGPLYLHTKITDIKMEEVQG
;
A
#
# COMPACT_ATOMS: atom_id res chain seq x y z
N MET A 1 -4.12 4.49 -24.26
CA MET A 1 -3.14 3.54 -23.68
C MET A 1 -2.50 2.69 -24.77
N GLY A 2 -1.19 2.81 -24.97
CA GLY A 2 -0.46 1.94 -25.90
C GLY A 2 -0.30 0.53 -25.35
N LYS A 3 -0.20 -0.49 -26.23
CA LYS A 3 0.03 -1.90 -25.87
C LYS A 3 1.25 -2.14 -24.95
N ARG A 4 2.15 -1.16 -24.87
CA ARG A 4 3.37 -1.16 -24.04
C ARG A 4 3.05 -0.91 -22.55
N ASN A 5 2.13 0.00 -22.24
CA ASN A 5 1.76 0.34 -20.85
C ASN A 5 0.90 -0.77 -20.20
N LEU A 6 0.14 -1.51 -21.01
CA LEU A 6 -0.67 -2.64 -20.52
C LEU A 6 0.20 -3.84 -20.13
N ALA A 7 1.33 -4.07 -20.82
CA ALA A 7 2.25 -5.17 -20.53
C ALA A 7 3.09 -4.88 -19.27
N LEU A 8 3.54 -3.63 -19.09
CA LEU A 8 4.27 -3.16 -17.90
C LEU A 8 3.42 -3.24 -16.63
N LEU A 9 2.15 -2.83 -16.71
CA LEU A 9 1.18 -3.01 -15.62
C LEU A 9 0.97 -4.49 -15.30
N LEU A 10 0.97 -5.37 -16.31
CA LEU A 10 0.79 -6.81 -16.13
C LEU A 10 2.01 -7.48 -15.47
N VAL A 11 3.23 -7.06 -15.81
CA VAL A 11 4.46 -7.56 -15.17
C VAL A 11 4.56 -7.04 -13.73
N ALA A 12 4.21 -5.77 -13.48
CA ALA A 12 4.10 -5.22 -12.13
C ALA A 12 3.03 -5.98 -11.32
N VAL A 13 1.81 -6.14 -11.83
CA VAL A 13 0.74 -6.88 -11.15
C VAL A 13 1.09 -8.36 -10.94
N LEU A 14 1.85 -8.99 -11.84
CA LEU A 14 2.32 -10.37 -11.67
C LEU A 14 3.47 -10.51 -10.66
N LEU A 15 4.30 -9.48 -10.49
CA LEU A 15 5.36 -9.44 -9.48
C LEU A 15 4.84 -9.03 -8.09
N PHE A 16 3.74 -8.25 -8.04
CA PHE A 16 3.21 -7.64 -6.81
C PHE A 16 1.88 -8.25 -6.31
N GLY A 17 1.21 -9.08 -7.11
CA GLY A 17 -0.18 -9.49 -6.86
C GLY A 17 -0.42 -10.71 -5.99
N VAL A 18 0.58 -11.30 -5.32
CA VAL A 18 0.34 -12.51 -4.51
C VAL A 18 1.17 -12.46 -3.22
N ILE A 19 0.52 -12.18 -2.09
CA ILE A 19 0.28 -13.10 -0.94
C ILE A 19 -0.66 -12.35 0.02
N SER A 20 -1.96 -12.48 -0.19
CA SER A 20 -2.97 -12.35 0.86
C SER A 20 -3.81 -13.63 0.86
N SER A 21 -3.19 -14.77 1.14
CA SER A 21 -3.93 -16.01 1.43
C SER A 21 -4.25 -16.08 2.92
N GLY A 22 -5.13 -15.19 3.37
CA GLY A 22 -5.87 -15.35 4.61
C GLY A 22 -7.03 -16.32 4.37
N CYS A 23 -6.91 -17.52 4.93
CA CYS A 23 -7.96 -18.45 5.33
C CYS A 23 -9.36 -18.32 4.66
N LEU A 24 -9.64 -19.21 3.70
CA LEU A 24 -11.00 -19.53 3.26
C LEU A 24 -11.64 -20.47 4.31
N GLY A 25 -12.30 -19.91 5.33
CA GLY A 25 -12.97 -20.66 6.39
C GLY A 25 -14.39 -20.16 6.64
N GLY A 26 -15.29 -20.34 5.67
CA GLY A 26 -16.70 -20.01 5.80
C GLY A 26 -17.57 -21.23 6.11
N GLY A 27 -18.50 -21.09 7.07
CA GLY A 27 -19.62 -22.02 7.24
C GLY A 27 -20.36 -21.87 8.57
N GLY A 28 -21.33 -20.94 8.63
CA GLY A 28 -22.39 -20.98 9.64
C GLY A 28 -23.58 -21.82 9.17
N ASN A 29 -24.21 -22.61 10.05
CA ASN A 29 -25.62 -22.40 10.44
C ASN A 29 -26.08 -23.28 11.63
N GLU A 30 -26.88 -22.63 12.49
CA GLU A 30 -27.87 -23.03 13.52
C GLU A 30 -28.12 -24.48 14.00
N SER A 31 -28.34 -24.55 15.33
CA SER A 31 -29.23 -25.41 16.12
C SER A 31 -28.64 -26.55 16.99
N SER A 32 -28.74 -26.32 18.30
CA SER A 32 -28.53 -27.20 19.48
C SER A 32 -29.33 -28.54 19.42
N PRO A 33 -28.99 -29.60 20.20
CA PRO A 33 -29.02 -29.54 21.68
C PRO A 33 -27.92 -30.28 22.46
N SER A 34 -27.64 -29.73 23.64
CA SER A 34 -27.32 -30.34 24.96
C SER A 34 -26.94 -31.84 25.02
N GLU A 35 -25.79 -32.14 25.64
CA GLU A 35 -25.71 -33.04 26.79
C GLU A 35 -24.55 -32.66 27.73
N THR A 36 -24.90 -32.66 29.02
CA THR A 36 -24.13 -32.33 30.21
C THR A 36 -23.21 -33.48 30.60
N TYR A 37 -21.95 -33.20 30.95
CA TYR A 37 -21.26 -33.92 32.04
C TYR A 37 -20.43 -32.95 32.88
N SER A 38 -20.72 -32.96 34.18
CA SER A 38 -19.99 -32.30 35.26
C SER A 38 -19.23 -33.34 36.09
N GLU A 39 -18.34 -32.82 36.95
CA GLU A 39 -17.57 -33.44 38.05
C GLU A 39 -16.16 -33.94 37.66
N SER A 40 -15.09 -33.65 38.40
CA SER A 40 -14.96 -33.16 39.78
C SER A 40 -13.61 -32.47 40.00
N SER A 41 -13.60 -31.65 41.05
CA SER A 41 -12.51 -30.89 41.62
C SER A 41 -11.55 -31.77 42.43
N GLY A 42 -10.25 -31.46 42.35
CA GLY A 42 -9.21 -32.00 43.20
C GLY A 42 -8.16 -30.93 43.48
N SER A 43 -8.33 -30.21 44.58
CA SER A 43 -7.36 -29.26 45.12
C SER A 43 -6.40 -29.99 46.07
N SER A 44 -5.09 -29.84 45.87
CA SER A 44 -4.09 -30.05 46.92
C SER A 44 -2.78 -29.32 46.63
N GLY A 45 -2.41 -28.41 47.54
CA GLY A 45 -1.10 -28.40 48.19
C GLY A 45 0.09 -27.81 47.44
N SER A 46 0.46 -26.60 47.87
CA SER A 46 1.68 -25.85 47.56
C SER A 46 2.98 -26.65 47.68
N THR A 47 3.97 -26.38 46.80
CA THR A 47 5.39 -26.45 47.15
C THR A 47 6.17 -25.37 46.37
N SER A 48 6.75 -24.44 47.12
CA SER A 48 7.78 -23.52 46.66
C SER A 48 9.03 -24.32 46.32
N GLY A 49 9.44 -24.27 45.06
CA GLY A 49 10.74 -24.74 44.58
C GLY A 49 11.25 -23.72 43.58
N GLY A 50 12.28 -22.97 43.98
CA GLY A 50 12.97 -22.07 43.07
C GLY A 50 13.68 -22.88 42.00
N THR A 51 13.45 -22.52 40.75
CA THR A 51 14.27 -22.94 39.62
C THR A 51 14.71 -21.69 38.89
N SER A 52 16.03 -21.58 38.77
CA SER A 52 16.80 -20.78 37.82
C SER A 52 15.99 -20.31 36.62
N GLY A 53 16.08 -19.01 36.30
CA GLY A 53 15.47 -18.43 35.10
C GLY A 53 15.87 -19.22 33.86
N GLU A 54 14.89 -19.89 33.26
CA GLU A 54 14.98 -20.40 31.90
C GLU A 54 14.93 -19.18 30.97
N GLU A 55 16.05 -18.92 30.29
CA GLU A 55 16.09 -18.08 29.11
C GLU A 55 15.06 -18.64 28.12
N THR A 56 14.10 -17.82 27.70
CA THR A 56 13.14 -18.15 26.65
C THR A 56 13.87 -18.23 25.31
N VAL A 57 14.55 -19.35 25.07
CA VAL A 57 15.11 -19.70 23.77
C VAL A 57 13.95 -20.08 22.86
N SER A 58 13.76 -19.38 21.74
CA SER A 58 12.74 -19.76 20.76
C SER A 58 12.95 -21.20 20.31
N THR A 59 11.90 -22.02 20.43
CA THR A 59 11.89 -23.43 20.01
C THR A 59 11.06 -23.66 18.76
N THR A 60 10.18 -22.71 18.44
CA THR A 60 9.24 -22.75 17.31
C THR A 60 9.69 -21.75 16.24
N TRP A 61 9.40 -22.07 14.98
CA TRP A 61 9.68 -21.17 13.86
C TRP A 61 8.37 -20.51 13.42
N GLU A 62 8.00 -19.44 14.13
CA GLU A 62 6.63 -18.89 14.09
C GLU A 62 6.38 -17.89 12.96
N SER A 63 7.44 -17.29 12.42
CA SER A 63 7.30 -16.25 11.39
C SER A 63 8.49 -16.34 10.42
N PRO A 64 8.51 -17.36 9.54
CA PRO A 64 9.54 -17.46 8.52
C PRO A 64 9.53 -16.20 7.65
N TRP A 65 10.71 -15.72 7.31
CA TRP A 65 10.99 -14.54 6.51
C TRP A 65 10.62 -13.20 7.16
N ASP A 66 10.17 -13.18 8.41
CA ASP A 66 9.86 -11.94 9.13
C ASP A 66 11.13 -11.13 9.43
N ALA A 67 11.33 -10.04 8.70
CA ALA A 67 12.43 -9.12 8.94
C ALA A 67 12.04 -7.95 9.86
N TYR A 68 10.75 -7.78 10.18
CA TYR A 68 10.25 -6.63 10.92
C TYR A 68 10.46 -6.76 12.43
N ASN A 69 10.27 -7.94 12.99
CA ASN A 69 10.51 -8.14 14.41
C ASN A 69 12.00 -8.39 14.68
N PRO A 70 12.56 -7.84 15.78
CA PRO A 70 13.92 -8.16 16.17
C PRO A 70 14.01 -9.62 16.62
N VAL A 71 15.20 -10.20 16.50
CA VAL A 71 15.52 -11.53 17.03
C VAL A 71 16.12 -11.41 18.42
N THR A 72 15.62 -12.19 19.37
CA THR A 72 16.18 -12.24 20.72
C THR A 72 17.33 -13.24 20.77
N VAL A 73 18.52 -12.76 21.13
CA VAL A 73 19.73 -13.58 21.32
C VAL A 73 20.36 -13.21 22.66
N ASP A 74 20.59 -14.20 23.51
CA ASP A 74 21.14 -14.02 24.87
C ASP A 74 20.35 -12.97 25.69
N GLY A 75 19.01 -13.00 25.57
CA GLY A 75 18.10 -12.08 26.27
C GLY A 75 18.16 -10.62 25.79
N LYS A 76 18.74 -10.36 24.61
CA LYS A 76 18.78 -9.03 23.99
C LYS A 76 18.21 -9.08 22.59
N ASP A 77 17.53 -8.02 22.21
CA ASP A 77 16.92 -7.89 20.89
C ASP A 77 17.90 -7.27 19.89
N TYR A 78 17.95 -7.84 18.69
CA TYR A 78 18.77 -7.39 17.57
C TYR A 78 17.97 -7.40 16.28
N TYR A 79 18.19 -6.40 15.43
CA TYR A 79 17.74 -6.38 14.06
C TYR A 79 18.78 -7.02 13.14
N ILE A 80 18.31 -7.83 12.20
CA ILE A 80 19.15 -8.30 11.09
C ILE A 80 19.34 -7.12 10.13
N THR A 81 20.54 -6.53 10.07
CA THR A 81 20.82 -5.36 9.21
C THR A 81 21.54 -5.72 7.92
N GLN A 82 22.12 -6.91 7.85
CA GLN A 82 22.74 -7.46 6.65
C GLN A 82 22.55 -8.96 6.59
N VAL A 83 22.35 -9.49 5.39
CA VAL A 83 22.40 -10.92 5.09
C VAL A 83 23.21 -11.15 3.81
N LYS A 84 24.08 -12.16 3.84
CA LYS A 84 24.82 -12.65 2.67
C LYS A 84 24.53 -14.13 2.48
N TYR A 85 24.21 -14.52 1.26
CA TYR A 85 23.93 -15.91 0.94
C TYR A 85 24.35 -16.27 -0.47
N THR A 86 24.53 -17.56 -0.70
CA THR A 86 24.62 -18.13 -2.04
C THR A 86 23.26 -18.65 -2.46
N PHE A 87 22.86 -18.36 -3.70
CA PHE A 87 21.65 -18.89 -4.31
C PHE A 87 22.01 -19.69 -5.55
N THR A 88 21.67 -20.97 -5.57
CA THR A 88 21.92 -21.87 -6.70
C THR A 88 20.60 -22.34 -7.27
N ILE A 89 20.52 -22.42 -8.59
CA ILE A 89 19.37 -22.90 -9.35
C ILE A 89 19.83 -23.88 -10.41
N LYS A 90 18.94 -24.80 -10.79
CA LYS A 90 19.21 -25.81 -11.82
C LYS A 90 18.25 -25.63 -12.98
N THR A 91 18.79 -25.32 -14.15
CA THR A 91 18.04 -25.16 -15.41
C THR A 91 18.34 -26.34 -16.33
N GLY A 92 17.73 -26.36 -17.52
CA GLY A 92 18.10 -27.31 -18.56
C GLY A 92 19.55 -27.15 -19.07
N GLU A 93 20.17 -25.99 -18.81
CA GLU A 93 21.52 -25.65 -19.28
C GLU A 93 22.61 -25.94 -18.23
N GLY A 94 22.23 -26.10 -16.96
CA GLY A 94 23.17 -26.45 -15.89
C GLY A 94 22.78 -25.90 -14.52
N GLU A 95 23.75 -25.89 -13.61
CA GLU A 95 23.65 -25.21 -12.32
C GLU A 95 24.22 -23.80 -12.43
N HIS A 96 23.45 -22.80 -12.00
CA HIS A 96 23.86 -21.40 -11.92
C HIS A 96 23.81 -20.95 -10.46
N THR A 97 24.84 -20.26 -10.01
CA THR A 97 24.99 -19.79 -8.64
C THR A 97 25.26 -18.30 -8.63
N TYR A 98 24.70 -17.62 -7.64
CA TYR A 98 24.87 -16.20 -7.38
C TYR A 98 25.26 -15.98 -5.92
N GLU A 99 26.10 -14.99 -5.68
CA GLU A 99 26.27 -14.40 -4.36
C GLU A 99 25.25 -13.26 -4.23
N VAL A 100 24.49 -13.26 -3.14
CA VAL A 100 23.54 -12.19 -2.84
C VAL A 100 23.92 -11.54 -1.52
N GLU A 101 24.03 -10.22 -1.54
CA GLU A 101 24.19 -9.37 -0.37
C GLU A 101 22.97 -8.46 -0.26
N LYS A 102 22.35 -8.42 0.91
CA LYS A 102 21.34 -7.42 1.25
C LYS A 102 21.72 -6.67 2.51
N LYS A 103 21.46 -5.36 2.54
CA LYS A 103 21.69 -4.46 3.68
C LYS A 103 20.48 -3.57 3.89
N ARG A 104 20.24 -3.15 5.13
CA ARG A 104 19.28 -2.10 5.42
C ARG A 104 19.73 -1.18 6.55
N GLY A 105 19.34 0.09 6.45
CA GLY A 105 19.70 1.15 7.39
C GLY A 105 19.44 2.53 6.79
N TYR A 106 20.07 3.58 7.30
CA TYR A 106 19.78 4.95 6.88
C TYR A 106 20.78 5.50 5.86
N ILE A 107 20.28 6.30 4.94
CA ILE A 107 21.06 7.03 3.94
C ILE A 107 20.50 8.45 3.79
N LYS A 108 21.39 9.43 3.57
CA LYS A 108 20.99 10.74 3.04
C LYS A 108 21.04 10.70 1.52
N ALA A 109 19.88 10.90 0.90
CA ALA A 109 19.72 10.85 -0.55
C ALA A 109 18.96 12.07 -1.07
N HIS A 110 19.36 12.54 -2.25
CA HIS A 110 18.60 13.55 -2.98
C HIS A 110 17.31 12.95 -3.53
N VAL A 111 16.20 13.70 -3.40
CA VAL A 111 14.92 13.35 -4.03
C VAL A 111 14.68 14.33 -5.17
N TYR A 112 14.22 13.83 -6.31
CA TYR A 112 14.01 14.64 -7.51
C TYR A 112 12.55 14.67 -7.93
N SER A 113 12.16 15.76 -8.58
CA SER A 113 10.90 15.85 -9.30
C SER A 113 11.10 16.07 -10.79
N GLU A 114 10.04 15.83 -11.54
CA GLU A 114 9.94 16.21 -12.94
C GLU A 114 9.24 17.57 -13.06
N GLU A 115 9.92 18.53 -13.67
CA GLU A 115 9.37 19.84 -13.99
C GLU A 115 9.62 20.12 -15.47
N ASN A 116 8.54 20.19 -16.27
CA ASN A 116 8.61 20.40 -17.73
C ASN A 116 9.52 19.40 -18.47
N GLY A 117 9.58 18.15 -17.99
CA GLY A 117 10.45 17.10 -18.53
C GLY A 117 11.92 17.23 -18.12
N GLU A 118 12.27 18.19 -17.26
CA GLU A 118 13.59 18.33 -16.66
C GLU A 118 13.62 17.81 -15.22
N LYS A 119 14.80 17.32 -14.80
CA LYS A 119 15.08 16.85 -13.45
C LYS A 119 15.27 18.06 -12.52
N LYS A 120 14.46 18.16 -11.47
CA LYS A 120 14.56 19.18 -10.41
C LYS A 120 14.97 18.54 -9.10
N ASP A 121 15.98 19.08 -8.44
CA ASP A 121 16.46 18.65 -7.12
C ASP A 121 15.62 19.27 -6.01
N LEU A 122 15.03 18.44 -5.15
CA LEU A 122 14.23 18.85 -4.00
C LEU A 122 15.03 18.87 -2.69
N GLY A 123 16.30 18.48 -2.74
CA GLY A 123 17.20 18.42 -1.59
C GLY A 123 17.39 17.02 -1.02
N GLU A 124 18.17 16.94 0.05
CA GLU A 124 18.52 15.69 0.73
C GLU A 124 17.53 15.32 1.83
N PHE A 125 17.19 14.04 1.89
CA PHE A 125 16.31 13.46 2.89
C PHE A 125 17.03 12.27 3.54
N ASN A 126 16.84 12.09 4.86
CA ASN A 126 17.31 10.90 5.57
C ASN A 126 16.26 9.80 5.42
N LEU A 127 16.59 8.73 4.69
CA LEU A 127 15.66 7.70 4.29
C LEU A 127 16.11 6.33 4.80
N PHE A 128 15.14 5.51 5.21
CA PHE A 128 15.42 4.10 5.49
C PHE A 128 15.57 3.37 4.15
N THR A 129 16.66 2.63 4.00
CA THR A 129 17.13 2.14 2.71
C THR A 129 17.34 0.65 2.76
N TYR A 130 16.83 -0.04 1.75
CA TYR A 130 17.09 -1.44 1.43
C TYR A 130 18.03 -1.49 0.23
N TYR A 131 19.16 -2.12 0.41
CA TYR A 131 20.17 -2.33 -0.61
C TYR A 131 20.25 -3.82 -0.92
N GLY A 132 20.38 -4.17 -2.19
CA GLY A 132 20.71 -5.53 -2.58
C GLY A 132 21.64 -5.60 -3.79
N LYS A 133 22.46 -6.65 -3.80
CA LYS A 133 23.38 -6.94 -4.89
C LYS A 133 23.42 -8.43 -5.17
N ILE A 134 23.25 -8.80 -6.43
CA ILE A 134 23.22 -10.16 -6.94
C ILE A 134 24.37 -10.29 -7.92
N THR A 135 25.39 -11.04 -7.54
CA THR A 135 26.61 -11.23 -8.33
C THR A 135 26.65 -12.65 -8.91
N PRO A 136 26.65 -12.82 -10.24
CA PRO A 136 26.74 -14.14 -10.84
C PRO A 136 28.12 -14.78 -10.56
N ILE A 137 28.13 -16.05 -10.16
CA ILE A 137 29.35 -16.83 -9.95
C ILE A 137 29.62 -17.73 -11.15
N ASN A 138 28.60 -18.44 -11.64
CA ASN A 138 28.74 -19.39 -12.75
C ASN A 138 27.48 -19.45 -13.63
N ASP A 139 27.05 -18.28 -14.10
CA ASP A 139 25.96 -18.15 -15.05
C ASP A 139 26.47 -17.65 -16.41
N PRO A 140 26.30 -18.40 -17.52
CA PRO A 140 26.72 -17.94 -18.84
C PRO A 140 25.80 -16.86 -19.44
N ASN A 141 24.56 -16.75 -18.95
CA ASN A 141 23.55 -15.83 -19.47
C ASN A 141 23.52 -14.50 -18.69
N VAL A 142 23.99 -14.50 -17.44
CA VAL A 142 24.07 -13.32 -16.57
C VAL A 142 25.54 -13.09 -16.20
N THR A 143 26.16 -12.08 -16.81
CA THR A 143 27.60 -11.82 -16.63
C THR A 143 27.92 -10.62 -15.76
N GLU A 144 26.98 -9.68 -15.65
CA GLU A 144 27.13 -8.46 -14.85
C GLU A 144 26.34 -8.57 -13.54
N PRO A 145 26.82 -7.99 -12.44
CA PRO A 145 26.04 -7.90 -11.21
C PRO A 145 24.77 -7.07 -11.42
N PHE A 146 23.72 -7.44 -10.70
CA PHE A 146 22.53 -6.62 -10.52
C PHE A 146 22.55 -5.99 -9.13
N GLU A 147 22.38 -4.67 -9.08
CA GLU A 147 22.46 -3.89 -7.86
C GLU A 147 21.24 -2.97 -7.78
N TYR A 148 20.62 -2.89 -6.61
CA TYR A 148 19.44 -2.08 -6.41
C TYR A 148 19.42 -1.40 -5.04
N VAL A 149 18.69 -0.29 -4.99
CA VAL A 149 18.38 0.45 -3.77
C VAL A 149 16.90 0.81 -3.79
N VAL A 150 16.20 0.53 -2.70
CA VAL A 150 14.82 1.01 -2.45
C VAL A 150 14.83 1.80 -1.15
N MET A 151 14.43 3.06 -1.22
CA MET A 151 14.41 3.98 -0.09
C MET A 151 12.97 4.33 0.26
N VAL A 152 12.65 4.23 1.54
CA VAL A 152 11.34 4.52 2.11
C VAL A 152 11.47 5.62 3.16
N LYS A 153 10.42 6.42 3.35
CA LYS A 153 10.42 7.48 4.36
C LYS A 153 10.62 6.89 5.76
N GLU A 154 9.86 5.84 6.06
CA GLU A 154 9.87 5.15 7.33
C GLU A 154 9.78 3.64 7.09
N ARG A 155 10.44 2.88 7.95
CA ARG A 155 10.40 1.44 7.96
C ARG A 155 9.06 0.97 8.53
N THR A 156 8.34 0.13 7.78
CA THR A 156 7.10 -0.51 8.24
C THR A 156 7.19 -2.02 8.10
N LYS A 157 6.18 -2.75 8.60
CA LYS A 157 6.07 -4.19 8.40
C LYS A 157 6.01 -4.56 6.91
N ASP A 158 5.29 -3.77 6.11
CA ASP A 158 5.11 -4.02 4.68
C ASP A 158 6.40 -3.79 3.89
N THR A 159 7.18 -2.76 4.23
CA THR A 159 8.46 -2.49 3.55
C THR A 159 9.52 -3.54 3.91
N ASP A 160 9.50 -4.07 5.15
CA ASP A 160 10.43 -5.09 5.62
C ASP A 160 10.13 -6.51 5.11
N GLN A 161 8.91 -6.78 4.64
CA GLN A 161 8.47 -8.11 4.23
C GLN A 161 9.41 -8.80 3.22
N TYR A 162 10.10 -8.03 2.39
CA TYR A 162 10.94 -8.56 1.31
C TYR A 162 12.43 -8.69 1.68
N PHE A 163 12.86 -8.14 2.82
CA PHE A 163 14.29 -8.03 3.13
C PHE A 163 14.97 -9.39 3.28
N LEU A 164 14.37 -10.33 4.00
CA LEU A 164 14.90 -11.68 4.16
C LEU A 164 14.49 -12.63 3.03
N ASN A 165 13.49 -12.25 2.23
CA ASN A 165 13.13 -13.01 1.05
C ASN A 165 14.27 -12.99 0.02
N PRO A 166 14.44 -14.05 -0.78
CA PRO A 166 15.41 -14.05 -1.86
C PRO A 166 15.06 -13.09 -3.02
N LEU A 167 13.86 -12.50 -3.03
CA LEU A 167 13.39 -11.52 -4.00
C LEU A 167 14.04 -10.14 -3.76
N PRO A 168 14.29 -9.34 -4.80
CA PRO A 168 14.59 -7.91 -4.64
C PRO A 168 13.49 -7.16 -3.87
N ASP A 169 13.87 -6.11 -3.13
CA ASP A 169 12.96 -5.37 -2.23
C ASP A 169 11.99 -4.42 -2.96
N PHE A 170 11.85 -4.53 -4.28
CA PHE A 170 10.95 -3.70 -5.09
C PHE A 170 9.47 -3.88 -4.75
N GLY A 171 9.08 -4.93 -4.01
CA GLY A 171 7.74 -5.06 -3.46
C GLY A 171 7.33 -3.87 -2.58
N ALA A 172 8.30 -3.23 -1.91
CA ALA A 172 8.06 -2.02 -1.13
C ALA A 172 7.55 -0.84 -2.00
N LEU A 173 7.79 -0.84 -3.32
CA LEU A 173 7.30 0.20 -4.23
C LEU A 173 5.79 0.23 -4.40
N SER A 174 5.07 -0.78 -3.93
CA SER A 174 3.60 -0.76 -3.84
C SER A 174 3.08 0.03 -2.63
N THR A 175 3.97 0.35 -1.69
CA THR A 175 3.64 1.12 -0.49
C THR A 175 3.71 2.61 -0.76
N GLY A 176 2.80 3.39 -0.18
CA GLY A 176 2.83 4.85 -0.29
C GLY A 176 4.10 5.49 0.29
N GLY A 177 4.76 4.81 1.24
CA GLY A 177 5.98 5.27 1.90
C GLY A 177 7.27 5.17 1.07
N SER A 178 7.21 4.59 -0.14
CA SER A 178 8.36 4.53 -1.06
C SER A 178 8.70 5.89 -1.63
N VAL A 179 9.99 6.24 -1.57
CA VAL A 179 10.55 7.55 -1.95
C VAL A 179 11.48 7.46 -3.14
N VAL A 180 12.43 6.52 -3.16
CA VAL A 180 13.40 6.37 -4.26
C VAL A 180 13.57 4.89 -4.59
N ALA A 181 13.74 4.59 -5.87
CA ALA A 181 14.14 3.28 -6.38
C ALA A 181 15.25 3.46 -7.40
N GLU A 182 16.36 2.76 -7.21
CA GLU A 182 17.46 2.70 -8.17
C GLU A 182 17.81 1.25 -8.48
N ALA A 183 18.12 0.97 -9.74
CA ALA A 183 18.55 -0.35 -10.18
C ALA A 183 19.59 -0.24 -11.29
N LYS A 184 20.58 -1.13 -11.28
CA LYS A 184 21.62 -1.19 -12.30
C LYS A 184 21.99 -2.64 -12.61
N SER A 185 22.22 -2.93 -13.89
CA SER A 185 22.86 -4.17 -14.33
C SER A 185 23.58 -3.93 -15.65
N GLY A 186 24.91 -4.10 -15.64
CA GLY A 186 25.76 -3.71 -16.76
C GLY A 186 25.63 -2.22 -17.09
N ASP A 187 25.32 -1.91 -18.35
CA ASP A 187 25.06 -0.55 -18.84
C ASP A 187 23.59 -0.10 -18.66
N SER A 188 22.69 -1.01 -18.23
CA SER A 188 21.29 -0.68 -17.97
C SER A 188 21.16 -0.02 -16.60
N TYR A 189 20.37 1.07 -16.54
CA TYR A 189 20.09 1.82 -15.33
C TYR A 189 18.60 2.17 -15.25
N PHE A 190 18.11 2.30 -14.02
CA PHE A 190 16.78 2.79 -13.70
C PHE A 190 16.83 3.64 -12.43
N TYR A 191 16.14 4.77 -12.46
CA TYR A 191 15.89 5.66 -11.34
C TYR A 191 14.41 6.03 -11.32
N TRP A 192 13.81 6.01 -10.13
CA TRP A 192 12.49 6.55 -9.89
C TRP A 192 12.45 7.23 -8.53
N SER A 193 11.70 8.32 -8.42
CA SER A 193 11.42 8.93 -7.12
C SER A 193 10.00 9.47 -6.99
N ASN A 194 9.54 9.51 -5.75
CA ASN A 194 8.22 9.91 -5.33
C ASN A 194 8.33 11.03 -4.28
N PRO A 195 8.37 12.30 -4.71
CA PRO A 195 8.41 13.46 -3.82
C PRO A 195 7.29 13.50 -2.78
N ALA A 196 6.10 13.02 -3.14
CA ALA A 196 4.94 13.09 -2.28
C ALA A 196 5.08 12.23 -1.00
N ALA A 197 5.87 11.15 -1.03
CA ALA A 197 6.15 10.34 0.15
C ALA A 197 6.94 11.13 1.22
N VAL A 198 7.70 12.17 0.82
CA VAL A 198 8.41 13.08 1.74
C VAL A 198 7.67 14.42 1.95
N GLY A 199 6.37 14.47 1.63
CA GLY A 199 5.51 15.64 1.86
C GLY A 199 5.56 16.70 0.76
N GLN A 200 6.28 16.46 -0.34
CA GLN A 200 6.32 17.35 -1.50
C GLN A 200 5.19 16.99 -2.48
N TYR A 201 3.94 17.12 -2.05
CA TYR A 201 2.78 16.58 -2.78
C TYR A 201 2.58 17.19 -4.17
N SER A 202 2.89 18.48 -4.38
CA SER A 202 2.74 19.18 -5.66
C SER A 202 3.84 18.87 -6.68
N GLU A 203 4.89 18.19 -6.26
CA GLU A 203 6.03 17.85 -7.08
C GLU A 203 5.79 16.50 -7.78
N LEU A 204 5.90 16.48 -9.11
CA LEU A 204 5.69 15.25 -9.85
C LEU A 204 6.90 14.30 -9.70
N PRO A 205 6.66 12.99 -9.62
CA PRO A 205 7.68 11.95 -9.73
C PRO A 205 8.67 12.15 -10.87
N HIS A 206 9.95 11.88 -10.62
CA HIS A 206 10.97 11.79 -11.66
C HIS A 206 11.29 10.32 -11.97
N THR A 207 11.38 9.99 -13.25
CA THR A 207 11.86 8.67 -13.72
C THR A 207 12.97 8.85 -14.76
N ALA A 208 14.03 8.07 -14.65
CA ALA A 208 15.09 7.99 -15.65
C ALA A 208 15.50 6.54 -15.90
N GLY A 209 15.99 6.25 -17.10
CA GLY A 209 16.35 4.89 -17.50
C GLY A 209 15.14 3.99 -17.76
N ASP A 210 15.36 2.67 -17.70
CA ASP A 210 14.34 1.67 -18.02
C ASP A 210 14.49 0.42 -17.14
N ILE A 211 13.50 0.20 -16.28
CA ILE A 211 13.46 -0.95 -15.39
C ILE A 211 13.40 -2.27 -16.16
N GLU A 212 12.71 -2.32 -17.31
CA GLU A 212 12.63 -3.54 -18.13
C GLU A 212 14.03 -3.97 -18.58
N SER A 213 14.79 -3.02 -19.14
CA SER A 213 16.18 -3.23 -19.57
C SER A 213 17.12 -3.67 -18.44
N VAL A 214 16.85 -3.29 -17.19
CA VAL A 214 17.63 -3.77 -16.03
C VAL A 214 17.25 -5.21 -15.69
N PHE A 215 15.96 -5.54 -15.68
CA PHE A 215 15.48 -6.89 -15.32
C PHE A 215 15.70 -7.94 -16.42
N GLU A 216 15.76 -7.56 -17.69
CA GLU A 216 16.14 -8.47 -18.77
C GLU A 216 17.53 -9.09 -18.54
N ASN A 217 18.45 -8.34 -17.91
CA ASN A 217 19.82 -8.77 -17.67
C ASN A 217 19.96 -9.82 -16.55
N ILE A 218 18.97 -10.00 -15.67
CA ILE A 218 19.04 -10.99 -14.57
C ILE A 218 18.39 -12.34 -14.91
N GLY A 219 17.69 -12.43 -16.04
CA GLY A 219 17.06 -13.64 -16.55
C GLY A 219 15.79 -14.07 -15.78
N GLY A 220 14.66 -14.23 -16.48
CA GLY A 220 13.36 -14.52 -15.83
C GLY A 220 13.28 -15.84 -15.03
N TYR A 221 14.22 -16.78 -15.23
CA TYR A 221 14.27 -18.05 -14.51
C TYR A 221 14.69 -17.87 -13.03
N ILE A 222 15.49 -16.84 -12.70
CA ILE A 222 15.86 -16.56 -11.31
C ILE A 222 14.64 -16.11 -10.51
N THR A 223 13.80 -15.26 -11.10
CA THR A 223 12.54 -14.79 -10.52
C THR A 223 11.58 -15.94 -10.26
N GLN A 224 11.44 -16.86 -11.22
CA GLN A 224 10.62 -18.07 -11.03
C GLN A 224 11.13 -18.93 -9.87
N ALA A 225 12.45 -19.07 -9.74
CA ALA A 225 13.05 -19.84 -8.65
C ALA A 225 12.84 -19.21 -7.27
N TRP A 226 12.93 -17.88 -7.16
CA TRP A 226 12.63 -17.16 -5.93
C TRP A 226 11.17 -17.32 -5.52
N MET A 227 10.24 -17.11 -6.45
CA MET A 227 8.81 -17.24 -6.19
C MET A 227 8.47 -18.67 -5.76
N ALA A 228 8.97 -19.69 -6.47
CA ALA A 228 8.73 -21.08 -6.11
C ALA A 228 9.30 -21.45 -4.72
N LEU A 229 10.45 -20.89 -4.32
CA LEU A 229 11.01 -21.10 -3.00
C LEU A 229 10.11 -20.50 -1.92
N ILE A 230 9.75 -19.22 -2.04
CA ILE A 230 8.98 -18.49 -1.01
C ILE A 230 7.54 -19.01 -0.92
N SER A 231 6.90 -19.30 -2.05
CA SER A 231 5.50 -19.78 -2.08
C SER A 231 5.34 -21.24 -1.64
N SER A 232 6.42 -21.89 -1.19
CA SER A 232 6.36 -23.28 -0.77
C SER A 232 5.56 -23.42 0.52
N GLY A 233 4.53 -24.28 0.50
CA GLY A 233 3.80 -24.69 1.71
C GLY A 233 4.67 -25.44 2.73
N ALA A 234 5.94 -25.73 2.40
CA ALA A 234 6.90 -26.29 3.34
C ALA A 234 7.15 -25.37 4.55
N TRP A 235 7.11 -24.05 4.37
CA TRP A 235 7.39 -23.10 5.45
C TRP A 235 6.28 -23.09 6.50
N SER A 236 5.02 -22.93 6.06
CA SER A 236 3.86 -22.95 6.95
C SER A 236 3.62 -24.32 7.58
N GLY A 237 4.02 -25.42 6.92
CA GLY A 237 3.95 -26.77 7.47
C GLY A 237 4.90 -27.01 8.66
N LEU A 238 5.87 -26.12 8.91
CA LEU A 238 6.81 -26.20 10.03
C LEU A 238 6.44 -25.24 11.18
N GLU A 239 5.52 -24.30 10.94
CA GLU A 239 5.05 -23.38 11.96
C GLU A 239 4.37 -24.15 13.11
N GLY A 240 4.72 -23.80 14.35
CA GLY A 240 4.17 -24.43 15.56
C GLY A 240 4.82 -25.76 15.98
N HIS A 241 5.75 -26.31 15.19
CA HIS A 241 6.55 -27.47 15.63
C HIS A 241 7.73 -27.04 16.50
N ASP A 242 7.97 -27.76 17.58
CA ASP A 242 9.18 -27.59 18.40
C ASP A 242 10.36 -28.19 17.64
N LEU A 243 11.11 -27.33 16.95
CA LEU A 243 12.24 -27.73 16.12
C LEU A 243 13.41 -28.25 16.97
N MET A 244 13.41 -28.07 18.29
CA MET A 244 14.47 -28.56 19.18
C MET A 244 14.23 -29.99 19.68
N LYS A 245 13.17 -30.65 19.20
CA LYS A 245 12.87 -32.06 19.46
C LYS A 245 12.81 -32.83 18.15
N GLU A 246 13.20 -34.11 18.19
CA GLU A 246 12.95 -35.01 17.08
C GLU A 246 11.45 -35.17 16.88
N ASP A 247 10.98 -35.03 15.65
CA ASP A 247 9.58 -35.17 15.26
C ASP A 247 9.51 -35.73 13.83
N GLU A 248 8.50 -36.52 13.54
CA GLU A 248 8.28 -37.12 12.22
C GLU A 248 6.79 -37.32 12.00
N TYR A 249 6.31 -36.87 10.85
CA TYR A 249 4.90 -36.97 10.51
C TYR A 249 4.74 -37.34 9.04
N THR A 250 3.74 -38.18 8.77
CA THR A 250 3.35 -38.57 7.42
C THR A 250 1.83 -38.61 7.31
N PHE A 251 1.30 -37.94 6.29
CA PHE A 251 -0.10 -38.02 5.89
C PHE A 251 -0.21 -38.32 4.40
N SER A 252 -1.21 -39.12 4.05
CA SER A 252 -1.61 -39.29 2.65
C SER A 252 -3.11 -39.57 2.56
N PHE A 253 -3.81 -38.78 1.74
CA PHE A 253 -5.23 -38.94 1.45
C PHE A 253 -5.57 -38.40 0.06
N MET A 254 -6.30 -39.20 -0.75
CA MET A 254 -6.80 -38.81 -2.07
C MET A 254 -5.76 -38.19 -3.03
N GLY A 255 -4.53 -38.71 -3.06
CA GLY A 255 -3.47 -38.20 -3.93
C GLY A 255 -2.81 -36.91 -3.45
N MET A 256 -3.20 -36.44 -2.27
CA MET A 256 -2.45 -35.48 -1.47
C MET A 256 -1.62 -36.25 -0.45
N GLY A 257 -0.39 -35.82 -0.22
CA GLY A 257 0.43 -36.40 0.83
C GLY A 257 1.52 -35.44 1.25
N TYR A 258 1.77 -35.37 2.54
CA TYR A 258 2.87 -34.60 3.10
C TYR A 258 3.64 -35.44 4.11
N HIS A 259 4.94 -35.25 4.13
CA HIS A 259 5.84 -35.86 5.09
C HIS A 259 6.86 -34.82 5.52
N TYR A 260 7.14 -34.77 6.82
CA TYR A 260 8.30 -34.06 7.35
C TYR A 260 9.04 -34.90 8.38
N LYS A 261 10.31 -34.59 8.55
CA LYS A 261 11.18 -35.13 9.59
C LYS A 261 12.06 -34.02 10.15
N ILE A 262 12.06 -33.87 11.47
CA ILE A 262 12.87 -32.91 12.22
C ILE A 262 13.93 -33.70 12.99
N SER A 263 15.19 -33.28 12.85
CA SER A 263 16.34 -33.90 13.50
C SER A 263 17.25 -32.79 14.06
N PRO A 264 17.07 -32.40 15.33
CA PRO A 264 17.89 -31.37 15.97
C PRO A 264 19.35 -31.80 16.01
N ASP A 265 20.24 -31.03 15.39
CA ASP A 265 21.66 -31.38 15.33
C ASP A 265 22.53 -30.14 15.09
N GLY A 266 23.44 -29.90 16.03
CA GLY A 266 24.51 -28.93 15.89
C GLY A 266 24.16 -27.48 16.23
N SER A 267 25.10 -26.63 15.88
CA SER A 267 25.03 -25.18 16.06
C SER A 267 25.82 -24.49 14.96
N VAL A 268 25.43 -23.28 14.62
CA VAL A 268 26.11 -22.40 13.66
C VAL A 268 26.46 -21.09 14.37
N THR A 269 27.58 -20.49 14.00
CA THR A 269 27.98 -19.18 14.48
C THR A 269 27.82 -18.13 13.38
N LEU A 270 27.02 -17.10 13.64
CA LEU A 270 26.81 -15.95 12.76
C LEU A 270 26.99 -14.67 13.60
N ASP A 271 27.68 -13.67 13.05
CA ASP A 271 28.03 -12.43 13.79
C ASP A 271 28.67 -12.66 15.17
N GLY A 272 29.45 -13.74 15.32
CA GLY A 272 30.03 -14.15 16.60
C GLY A 272 29.03 -14.65 17.64
N LYS A 273 27.75 -14.83 17.30
CA LYS A 273 26.70 -15.44 18.14
C LYS A 273 26.42 -16.87 17.70
N SER A 274 26.11 -17.74 18.67
CA SER A 274 25.87 -19.17 18.41
C SER A 274 24.38 -19.48 18.39
N PHE A 275 23.92 -20.13 17.33
CA PHE A 275 22.54 -20.52 17.12
C PHE A 275 22.45 -22.04 17.07
N ARG A 276 21.55 -22.62 17.87
CA ARG A 276 21.22 -24.05 17.75
C ARG A 276 20.40 -24.27 16.49
N VAL A 277 20.66 -25.37 15.80
CA VAL A 277 19.99 -25.70 14.54
C VAL A 277 19.40 -27.10 14.52
N SER A 278 18.46 -27.26 13.61
CA SER A 278 17.80 -28.53 13.31
C SER A 278 17.76 -28.77 11.83
N ASN A 279 18.00 -30.02 11.45
CA ASN A 279 17.82 -30.47 10.09
C ASN A 279 16.37 -30.89 9.88
N VAL A 280 15.75 -30.38 8.83
CA VAL A 280 14.38 -30.66 8.47
C VAL A 280 14.36 -31.21 7.06
N GLU A 281 13.67 -32.32 6.84
CA GLU A 281 13.41 -32.90 5.52
C GLU A 281 11.91 -32.88 5.28
N TRP A 282 11.48 -32.56 4.05
CA TRP A 282 10.07 -32.60 3.69
C TRP A 282 9.83 -33.20 2.31
N SER A 283 8.63 -33.73 2.12
CA SER A 283 8.09 -34.02 0.81
C SER A 283 6.60 -33.73 0.76
N TYR A 284 6.14 -33.15 -0.35
CA TYR A 284 4.73 -32.87 -0.62
C TYR A 284 4.34 -33.49 -1.96
N SER A 285 3.09 -33.96 -2.02
CA SER A 285 2.45 -34.45 -3.24
C SER A 285 1.05 -33.86 -3.34
N LEU A 286 0.75 -33.23 -4.47
CA LEU A 286 -0.55 -32.62 -4.76
C LEU A 286 -0.84 -32.79 -6.25
N GLY A 287 -1.94 -33.46 -6.61
CA GLY A 287 -2.42 -33.52 -8.00
C GLY A 287 -1.43 -34.13 -9.01
N GLY A 288 -0.56 -35.05 -8.58
CA GLY A 288 0.47 -35.67 -9.43
C GLY A 288 1.79 -34.89 -9.50
N VAL A 289 1.88 -33.73 -8.85
CA VAL A 289 3.13 -32.99 -8.66
C VAL A 289 3.74 -33.39 -7.31
N SER A 290 5.04 -33.68 -7.31
CA SER A 290 5.82 -33.97 -6.10
C SER A 290 6.92 -32.92 -5.92
N MET A 291 7.05 -32.44 -4.68
CA MET A 291 8.05 -31.51 -4.19
C MET A 291 8.79 -32.21 -3.05
N GLN A 292 10.08 -31.93 -2.92
CA GLN A 292 10.89 -32.47 -1.82
C GLN A 292 12.06 -31.54 -1.56
N GLY A 293 12.48 -31.45 -0.32
CA GLY A 293 13.62 -30.64 0.06
C GLY A 293 14.09 -30.91 1.46
N ARG A 294 15.13 -30.17 1.84
CA ARG A 294 15.67 -30.15 3.18
C ARG A 294 16.13 -28.75 3.55
N ALA A 295 16.18 -28.47 4.84
CA ALA A 295 16.70 -27.23 5.38
C ALA A 295 17.42 -27.45 6.70
N THR A 296 18.39 -26.58 6.99
CA THR A 296 18.96 -26.39 8.31
C THR A 296 18.37 -25.10 8.86
N ILE A 297 17.64 -25.18 9.97
CA ILE A 297 16.86 -24.06 10.53
C ILE A 297 17.36 -23.76 11.93
N ALA A 298 17.60 -22.47 12.21
CA ALA A 298 17.78 -21.95 13.55
C ALA A 298 16.43 -21.34 14.00
N PRO A 299 15.71 -21.89 14.99
CA PRO A 299 14.37 -21.42 15.34
C PRO A 299 14.34 -19.96 15.87
N SER A 300 15.47 -19.47 16.36
CA SER A 300 15.66 -18.07 16.77
C SER A 300 15.93 -17.11 15.61
N LEU A 301 16.02 -17.60 14.37
CA LEU A 301 16.21 -16.79 13.19
C LEU A 301 15.01 -16.98 12.24
N PRO A 302 14.47 -15.89 11.66
CA PRO A 302 13.37 -15.95 10.71
C PRO A 302 13.77 -16.50 9.33
N VAL A 303 15.07 -16.75 9.07
CA VAL A 303 15.57 -17.22 7.78
C VAL A 303 16.24 -18.60 7.93
N PRO A 304 16.03 -19.57 7.00
CA PRO A 304 16.77 -20.83 7.04
C PRO A 304 18.27 -20.58 6.83
N ILE A 305 19.10 -21.32 7.57
CA ILE A 305 20.57 -21.26 7.42
C ILE A 305 20.98 -21.84 6.07
N GLU A 306 20.36 -22.95 5.71
CA GLU A 306 20.51 -23.58 4.40
C GLU A 306 19.19 -24.22 4.02
N THR A 307 18.82 -24.17 2.74
CA THR A 307 17.72 -24.93 2.20
C THR A 307 18.04 -25.37 0.77
N GLU A 308 17.64 -26.57 0.39
CA GLU A 308 17.69 -27.04 -0.99
C GLU A 308 16.54 -27.99 -1.30
N GLY A 309 16.03 -27.95 -2.53
CA GLY A 309 14.91 -28.80 -2.90
C GLY A 309 14.42 -28.58 -4.32
N ASN A 310 13.42 -29.37 -4.69
CA ASN A 310 12.61 -29.16 -5.87
C ASN A 310 11.32 -28.48 -5.43
N PHE A 311 11.18 -27.22 -5.84
CA PHE A 311 10.03 -26.37 -5.60
C PHE A 311 9.16 -26.34 -6.85
N VAL A 312 7.96 -25.78 -6.72
CA VAL A 312 6.98 -25.68 -7.80
C VAL A 312 6.45 -24.27 -7.78
N ASP A 313 6.55 -23.61 -8.92
CA ASP A 313 5.78 -22.41 -9.16
C ASP A 313 4.31 -22.82 -9.30
N LEU A 314 3.49 -22.47 -8.31
CA LEU A 314 2.08 -22.85 -8.27
C LEU A 314 1.25 -22.21 -9.40
N SER A 315 1.75 -21.12 -10.00
CA SER A 315 1.07 -20.43 -11.10
C SER A 315 1.25 -21.14 -12.45
N SER A 316 2.44 -21.70 -12.70
CA SER A 316 2.78 -22.38 -13.96
C SER A 316 2.84 -23.91 -13.85
N GLY A 317 2.90 -24.46 -12.64
CA GLY A 317 3.16 -25.87 -12.37
C GLY A 317 4.61 -26.29 -12.63
N THR A 318 5.51 -25.34 -12.93
CA THR A 318 6.89 -25.62 -13.30
C THR A 318 7.70 -26.03 -12.07
N LYS A 319 8.43 -27.15 -12.18
CA LYS A 319 9.36 -27.60 -11.14
C LYS A 319 10.68 -26.85 -11.27
N VAL A 320 11.14 -26.28 -10.16
CA VAL A 320 12.39 -25.54 -10.10
C VAL A 320 13.23 -26.09 -8.96
N TYR A 321 14.45 -26.53 -9.26
CA TYR A 321 15.42 -26.82 -8.21
C TYR A 321 16.08 -25.51 -7.77
N SER A 322 16.10 -25.26 -6.47
CA SER A 322 16.87 -24.16 -5.90
C SER A 322 17.53 -24.57 -4.60
N LYS A 323 18.60 -23.84 -4.26
CA LYS A 323 19.34 -23.94 -3.02
C LYS A 323 19.69 -22.54 -2.55
N LEU A 324 19.50 -22.27 -1.26
CA LEU A 324 19.91 -21.05 -0.59
C LEU A 324 20.78 -21.43 0.61
N LYS A 325 21.92 -20.76 0.79
CA LYS A 325 22.79 -20.98 1.95
C LYS A 325 23.32 -19.64 2.47
N ILE A 326 22.97 -19.34 3.71
CA ILE A 326 23.45 -18.17 4.46
C ILE A 326 24.95 -18.34 4.70
N GLU A 327 25.72 -17.35 4.26
CA GLU A 327 27.16 -17.26 4.52
C GLU A 327 27.46 -16.32 5.69
N ASP A 328 26.66 -15.25 5.83
CA ASP A 328 26.83 -14.27 6.91
C ASP A 328 25.53 -13.52 7.22
N ILE A 329 25.38 -13.09 8.48
CA ILE A 329 24.30 -12.22 8.96
C ILE A 329 24.94 -11.21 9.90
N LYS A 330 24.50 -9.94 9.84
CA LYS A 330 24.89 -8.91 10.82
C LYS A 330 23.71 -8.56 11.71
N LEU A 331 23.94 -8.54 13.03
CA LEU A 331 22.93 -8.30 14.06
C LEU A 331 23.27 -7.03 14.86
N GLU A 332 22.43 -6.01 14.73
CA GLU A 332 22.64 -4.72 15.40
C GLU A 332 21.45 -4.39 16.30
N ARG A 333 21.70 -3.72 17.41
CA ARG A 333 20.64 -3.34 18.35
C ARG A 333 19.77 -2.20 17.83
N GLU A 334 20.31 -1.44 16.89
CA GLU A 334 19.71 -0.25 16.29
C GLU A 334 20.16 -0.17 14.83
N PHE A 335 19.40 0.52 13.99
CA PHE A 335 19.75 0.73 12.59
C PHE A 335 20.73 1.90 12.44
N GLY A 336 21.90 1.64 11.89
CA GLY A 336 22.89 2.67 11.55
C GLY A 336 22.79 3.18 10.12
N GLY A 337 23.69 4.09 9.77
CA GLY A 337 23.92 4.47 8.38
C GLY A 337 24.55 3.32 7.58
N ILE A 338 24.19 3.18 6.31
CA ILE A 338 24.78 2.18 5.41
C ILE A 338 25.47 2.86 4.21
N GLU A 339 26.46 2.18 3.65
CA GLU A 339 27.10 2.57 2.38
C GLU A 339 26.51 1.74 1.24
N VAL A 340 26.23 2.40 0.12
CA VAL A 340 25.71 1.79 -1.11
C VAL A 340 26.49 2.30 -2.31
N SER A 341 26.61 1.47 -3.35
CA SER A 341 27.28 1.83 -4.61
C SER A 341 26.25 1.99 -5.73
N ILE A 342 25.58 3.15 -5.77
CA ILE A 342 24.70 3.55 -6.87
C ILE A 342 25.22 4.82 -7.55
N GLU A 343 24.72 5.09 -8.77
CA GLU A 343 25.30 6.08 -9.70
C GLU A 343 25.23 7.53 -9.19
N GLU A 344 24.29 7.83 -8.30
CA GLU A 344 24.18 9.13 -7.67
C GLU A 344 24.82 9.15 -6.26
N PRO A 345 25.52 10.23 -5.88
CA PRO A 345 26.20 10.30 -4.60
C PRO A 345 25.18 10.28 -3.47
N THR A 346 25.10 9.14 -2.79
CA THR A 346 24.41 8.99 -1.51
C THR A 346 25.45 8.94 -0.40
N SER A 347 25.11 9.49 0.77
CA SER A 347 26.02 9.47 1.94
C SER A 347 25.39 8.70 3.10
N PRO A 348 26.20 8.03 3.96
CA PRO A 348 25.67 7.34 5.12
C PRO A 348 24.78 8.25 5.97
N GLY A 349 23.57 7.79 6.26
CA GLY A 349 22.63 8.54 7.08
C GLY A 349 23.08 8.63 8.54
N GLU A 350 22.52 9.58 9.28
CA GLU A 350 22.64 9.58 10.74
C GLU A 350 21.73 8.48 11.29
N GLY A 351 22.27 7.63 12.17
CA GLY A 351 21.46 6.61 12.85
C GLY A 351 20.37 7.29 13.67
N ALA A 352 19.13 6.86 13.49
CA ALA A 352 18.07 7.25 14.41
C ALA A 352 18.22 6.41 15.69
N GLU A 353 18.21 7.05 16.86
CA GLU A 353 17.87 6.32 18.10
C GLU A 353 16.51 5.68 17.80
N THR A 354 16.46 4.34 17.82
CA THR A 354 15.20 3.59 17.69
C THR A 354 14.30 4.05 18.83
N GLY A 355 13.47 5.06 18.54
CA GLY A 355 12.44 5.52 19.43
C GLY A 355 11.56 4.30 19.69
N THR A 356 11.57 3.82 20.93
CA THR A 356 10.52 2.91 21.39
C THR A 356 9.21 3.57 20.99
N GLU A 357 8.43 2.91 20.12
CA GLU A 357 7.09 3.36 19.75
C GLU A 357 6.33 3.60 21.05
N THR A 358 6.33 4.85 21.50
CA THR A 358 5.50 5.30 22.58
C THR A 358 4.29 5.82 21.83
N GLU A 359 3.28 4.97 21.73
CA GLU A 359 1.90 5.43 21.52
C GLU A 359 1.66 6.55 22.52
N THR A 360 1.82 7.78 22.06
CA THR A 360 1.58 8.95 22.88
C THR A 360 0.08 9.13 22.87
N ASN A 361 -0.59 8.40 23.77
CA ASN A 361 -1.99 8.61 24.10
C ASN A 361 -2.11 9.99 24.76
N THR A 362 -2.18 11.02 23.93
CA THR A 362 -2.56 12.36 24.38
C THR A 362 -4.07 12.33 24.52
N GLN A 363 -4.55 12.03 25.73
CA GLN A 363 -5.94 12.31 26.10
C GLN A 363 -6.15 13.82 26.02
N THR A 364 -6.67 14.26 24.88
CA THR A 364 -7.25 15.59 24.74
C THR A 364 -8.65 15.51 25.34
N GLU A 365 -8.97 16.42 26.27
CA GLU A 365 -10.30 16.51 26.86
C GLU A 365 -11.35 16.59 25.75
N THR A 366 -12.25 15.61 25.71
CA THR A 366 -13.38 15.52 24.80
C THR A 366 -14.32 16.71 25.03
N PRO A 367 -14.48 17.64 24.08
CA PRO A 367 -15.59 18.59 24.12
C PRO A 367 -16.89 17.86 23.73
N SER A 368 -17.98 18.26 24.37
CA SER A 368 -19.32 17.68 24.29
C SER A 368 -19.92 17.64 22.88
N GLU A 369 -20.63 16.53 22.61
CA GLU A 369 -21.49 16.20 21.45
C GLU A 369 -20.80 16.22 20.07
N SER A 370 -20.45 15.03 19.58
CA SER A 370 -20.05 14.79 18.20
C SER A 370 -21.22 15.13 17.26
N SER A 371 -20.97 15.95 16.24
CA SER A 371 -21.94 16.13 15.15
C SER A 371 -22.16 14.78 14.46
N GLU A 372 -23.41 14.44 14.15
CA GLU A 372 -23.75 13.25 13.36
C GLU A 372 -23.75 13.51 11.85
N ASN A 373 -23.40 14.73 11.41
CA ASN A 373 -23.46 15.13 9.99
C ASN A 373 -22.63 14.20 9.09
N TRP A 374 -21.52 13.65 9.58
CA TRP A 374 -20.70 12.68 8.82
C TRP A 374 -21.45 11.40 8.43
N LYS A 375 -22.51 11.02 9.15
CA LYS A 375 -23.37 9.87 8.81
C LYS A 375 -24.20 10.11 7.56
N LEU A 376 -24.41 11.36 7.20
CA LEU A 376 -25.10 11.72 5.96
C LEU A 376 -24.25 11.34 4.74
N ALA A 377 -22.94 11.20 4.91
CA ALA A 377 -22.00 10.91 3.83
C ALA A 377 -22.28 11.83 2.62
N TRP A 378 -22.71 11.24 1.51
CA TRP A 378 -23.04 11.96 0.29
C TRP A 378 -24.46 12.55 0.31
N ASP A 379 -25.36 12.22 1.22
CA ASP A 379 -26.75 12.72 1.13
C ASP A 379 -26.88 14.23 1.42
N THR A 380 -27.18 15.02 0.38
CA THR A 380 -27.44 16.48 0.46
C THR A 380 -28.90 16.84 0.61
N SER A 381 -29.78 15.83 0.51
CA SER A 381 -31.22 16.03 0.61
C SER A 381 -31.65 16.23 2.06
N GLU A 382 -30.85 15.71 3.01
CA GLU A 382 -31.07 15.85 4.44
C GLU A 382 -30.34 17.08 5.03
N PRO A 383 -30.94 17.79 5.99
CA PRO A 383 -30.29 18.93 6.64
C PRO A 383 -29.09 18.50 7.50
N ILE A 384 -28.06 19.33 7.52
CA ILE A 384 -26.94 19.26 8.47
C ILE A 384 -27.22 20.14 9.70
N GLU A 385 -26.86 19.68 10.88
CA GLU A 385 -27.01 20.45 12.11
C GLU A 385 -25.70 21.17 12.47
N ILE A 386 -25.74 22.50 12.56
CA ILE A 386 -24.59 23.33 12.95
C ILE A 386 -25.06 24.26 14.08
N GLY A 387 -24.49 24.09 15.27
CA GLY A 387 -24.81 24.92 16.44
C GLY A 387 -26.29 24.88 16.83
N GLY A 388 -26.97 23.75 16.64
CA GLY A 388 -28.39 23.58 16.94
C GLY A 388 -29.36 24.12 15.88
N THR A 389 -28.85 24.55 14.73
CA THR A 389 -29.66 25.02 13.59
C THR A 389 -29.49 24.07 12.41
N ALA A 390 -30.61 23.68 11.79
CA ALA A 390 -30.63 22.80 10.63
C ALA A 390 -30.46 23.60 9.33
N TYR A 391 -29.50 23.20 8.50
CA TYR A 391 -29.20 23.83 7.22
C TYR A 391 -29.26 22.82 6.08
N VAL A 392 -29.75 23.23 4.92
CA VAL A 392 -29.63 22.45 3.68
C VAL A 392 -28.54 23.09 2.82
N VAL A 393 -27.59 22.27 2.36
CA VAL A 393 -26.55 22.71 1.42
C VAL A 393 -27.14 22.78 0.01
N LYS A 394 -27.00 23.93 -0.64
CA LYS A 394 -27.58 24.24 -1.97
C LYS A 394 -26.55 24.36 -3.08
N GLY A 395 -25.30 24.62 -2.73
CA GLY A 395 -24.22 24.79 -3.68
C GLY A 395 -22.86 24.90 -3.02
N ILE A 396 -21.83 24.57 -3.76
CA ILE A 396 -20.44 24.58 -3.31
C ILE A 396 -19.59 25.16 -4.43
N THR A 397 -18.59 25.94 -4.05
CA THR A 397 -17.59 26.44 -4.99
C THR A 397 -16.25 25.81 -4.67
N TYR A 398 -15.65 25.24 -5.70
CA TYR A 398 -14.36 24.56 -5.67
C TYR A 398 -13.31 25.39 -6.42
N ASP A 399 -12.11 25.37 -5.87
CA ASP A 399 -10.85 25.73 -6.51
C ASP A 399 -10.08 24.42 -6.74
N ILE A 400 -9.70 24.17 -8.00
CA ILE A 400 -9.24 22.87 -8.46
C ILE A 400 -7.99 23.04 -9.31
N THR A 401 -6.92 22.35 -8.92
CA THR A 401 -5.72 22.18 -9.74
C THR A 401 -5.43 20.71 -9.91
N TYR A 402 -5.17 20.26 -11.13
CA TYR A 402 -4.51 18.97 -11.34
C TYR A 402 -3.32 19.14 -12.27
N LYS A 403 -2.29 18.33 -12.04
CA LYS A 403 -1.04 18.38 -12.78
C LYS A 403 -0.63 16.98 -13.19
N THR A 404 -0.23 16.85 -14.44
CA THR A 404 0.30 15.62 -15.04
C THR A 404 1.61 15.95 -15.76
N SER A 405 2.33 14.95 -16.27
CA SER A 405 3.47 15.20 -17.17
C SER A 405 3.08 15.98 -18.44
N GLY A 406 1.79 15.98 -18.82
CA GLY A 406 1.29 16.71 -19.99
C GLY A 406 1.01 18.19 -19.73
N GLY A 407 1.01 18.63 -18.47
CA GLY A 407 0.71 19.99 -18.08
C GLY A 407 -0.13 20.09 -16.82
N GLU A 408 -0.35 21.33 -16.42
CA GLU A 408 -1.19 21.72 -15.29
C GLU A 408 -2.48 22.36 -15.81
N VAL A 409 -3.59 22.02 -15.18
CA VAL A 409 -4.89 22.60 -15.46
C VAL A 409 -5.47 23.07 -14.14
N HIS A 410 -5.88 24.33 -14.13
CA HIS A 410 -6.55 24.96 -13.02
C HIS A 410 -7.88 25.54 -13.48
N TYR A 411 -8.91 25.36 -12.66
CA TYR A 411 -10.25 25.88 -12.88
C TYR A 411 -11.00 26.02 -11.56
N THR A 412 -12.03 26.85 -11.57
CA THR A 412 -13.01 26.91 -10.49
C THR A 412 -14.30 26.25 -10.93
N MET A 413 -14.99 25.61 -10.00
CA MET A 413 -16.28 24.98 -10.28
C MET A 413 -17.30 25.37 -9.23
N GLU A 414 -18.44 25.92 -9.67
CA GLU A 414 -19.62 26.07 -8.83
C GLU A 414 -20.61 24.94 -9.16
N SER A 415 -20.88 24.05 -8.20
CA SER A 415 -21.94 23.04 -8.33
C SER A 415 -23.09 23.35 -7.39
N GLY A 416 -24.29 22.93 -7.76
CA GLY A 416 -25.48 23.25 -6.99
C GLY A 416 -26.75 22.64 -7.55
N TYR A 417 -27.86 22.88 -6.85
CA TYR A 417 -29.17 22.58 -7.37
C TYR A 417 -30.18 23.68 -7.08
N THR A 418 -31.23 23.72 -7.90
CA THR A 418 -32.37 24.61 -7.73
C THR A 418 -33.66 23.83 -7.91
N LYS A 419 -34.66 24.12 -7.09
CA LYS A 419 -36.00 23.54 -7.24
C LYS A 419 -36.74 24.22 -8.39
N THR A 420 -37.37 23.45 -9.25
CA THR A 420 -38.19 23.91 -10.38
C THR A 420 -39.62 23.42 -10.23
N ASP A 421 -40.52 23.89 -11.10
CA ASP A 421 -41.93 23.43 -11.11
C ASP A 421 -42.05 21.92 -11.46
N ASP A 422 -41.09 21.41 -12.24
CA ASP A 422 -41.06 20.03 -12.76
C ASP A 422 -40.10 19.10 -11.98
N GLY A 423 -39.51 19.57 -10.87
CA GLY A 423 -38.57 18.80 -10.05
C GLY A 423 -37.37 19.63 -9.60
N TYR A 424 -36.18 19.19 -10.00
CA TYR A 424 -34.91 19.81 -9.64
C TYR A 424 -34.02 19.97 -10.86
N LYS A 425 -33.32 21.11 -10.89
CA LYS A 425 -32.27 21.38 -11.86
C LYS A 425 -30.94 21.43 -11.13
N VAL A 426 -30.12 20.43 -11.38
CA VAL A 426 -28.77 20.29 -10.84
C VAL A 426 -27.79 20.86 -11.86
N TYR A 427 -26.75 21.56 -11.40
CA TYR A 427 -25.82 22.24 -12.28
C TYR A 427 -24.37 22.17 -11.80
N ALA A 428 -23.45 22.30 -12.76
CA ALA A 428 -22.06 22.67 -12.52
C ALA A 428 -21.65 23.77 -13.52
N ILE A 429 -21.01 24.83 -13.02
CA ILE A 429 -20.43 25.91 -13.82
C ILE A 429 -18.93 25.86 -13.61
N VAL A 430 -18.19 25.53 -14.67
CA VAL A 430 -16.73 25.40 -14.67
C VAL A 430 -16.15 26.64 -15.34
N ASN A 431 -15.29 27.37 -14.65
CA ASN A 431 -14.55 28.50 -15.20
C ASN A 431 -13.07 28.13 -15.28
N MET A 432 -12.56 28.07 -16.51
CA MET A 432 -11.17 27.78 -16.82
C MET A 432 -10.32 29.06 -16.76
N ASP A 433 -9.02 28.91 -16.48
CA ASP A 433 -8.08 30.04 -16.45
C ASP A 433 -7.89 30.75 -17.80
N ASP A 434 -8.17 30.07 -18.91
CA ASP A 434 -8.14 30.67 -20.24
C ASP A 434 -9.35 31.59 -20.52
N GLY A 435 -10.28 31.70 -19.55
CA GLY A 435 -11.50 32.49 -19.62
C GLY A 435 -12.70 31.74 -20.21
N SER A 436 -12.55 30.48 -20.57
CA SER A 436 -13.66 29.63 -21.03
C SER A 436 -14.58 29.27 -19.87
N THR A 437 -15.88 29.27 -20.13
CA THR A 437 -16.90 28.84 -19.17
C THR A 437 -17.72 27.70 -19.77
N TYR A 438 -17.84 26.63 -19.00
CA TYR A 438 -18.68 25.49 -19.33
C TYR A 438 -19.78 25.34 -18.29
N LYS A 439 -20.99 25.05 -18.75
CA LYS A 439 -22.16 24.87 -17.91
C LYS A 439 -22.78 23.52 -18.21
N PHE A 440 -22.94 22.71 -17.18
CA PHE A 440 -23.59 21.41 -17.21
C PHE A 440 -24.88 21.53 -16.42
N GLU A 441 -26.01 21.14 -17.01
CA GLU A 441 -27.32 21.15 -16.36
C GLU A 441 -28.03 19.81 -16.58
N VAL A 442 -28.59 19.28 -15.50
CA VAL A 442 -29.35 18.03 -15.49
C VAL A 442 -30.69 18.28 -14.80
N ILE A 443 -31.77 17.79 -15.41
CA ILE A 443 -33.13 17.88 -14.88
C ILE A 443 -33.56 16.50 -14.37
N SER A 444 -34.07 16.46 -13.15
CA SER A 444 -34.58 15.26 -12.49
C SER A 444 -35.88 15.56 -11.75
N SER A 445 -36.80 14.60 -11.70
CA SER A 445 -38.06 14.69 -10.95
C SER A 445 -37.89 14.54 -9.42
N GLY A 446 -36.71 14.13 -8.93
CA GLY A 446 -36.41 13.99 -7.50
C GLY A 446 -34.94 14.25 -7.13
N LEU A 447 -34.71 14.58 -5.85
CA LEU A 447 -33.38 14.55 -5.22
C LEU A 447 -33.26 13.23 -4.46
N GLU A 448 -32.49 12.28 -4.98
CA GLU A 448 -32.08 11.08 -4.24
C GLU A 448 -30.62 11.25 -3.78
N GLU A 449 -30.02 10.20 -3.21
CA GLU A 449 -28.57 10.09 -2.86
C GLU A 449 -27.68 10.73 -3.94
N TYR A 450 -28.11 10.63 -5.20
CA TYR A 450 -27.53 11.24 -6.39
C TYR A 450 -27.22 12.75 -6.33
N THR A 451 -28.05 13.56 -5.66
CA THR A 451 -27.81 15.02 -5.50
C THR A 451 -26.56 15.29 -4.68
N GLY A 452 -26.29 14.36 -3.77
CA GLY A 452 -25.05 14.25 -3.05
C GLY A 452 -23.82 14.27 -3.91
N TRP A 453 -23.75 13.31 -4.81
CA TRP A 453 -22.62 13.13 -5.72
C TRP A 453 -22.33 14.39 -6.53
N VAL A 454 -23.36 15.14 -6.93
CA VAL A 454 -23.20 16.37 -7.72
C VAL A 454 -22.66 17.55 -6.91
N LEU A 455 -23.06 17.67 -5.66
CA LEU A 455 -22.55 18.72 -4.80
C LEU A 455 -21.12 18.39 -4.36
N TRP A 456 -20.85 17.16 -3.97
CA TRP A 456 -19.64 16.80 -3.23
C TRP A 456 -18.46 16.31 -4.08
N VAL A 457 -18.72 15.75 -5.27
CA VAL A 457 -17.67 15.31 -6.18
C VAL A 457 -17.48 16.40 -7.24
N PRO A 458 -16.27 16.97 -7.40
CA PRO A 458 -16.00 17.98 -8.41
C PRO A 458 -15.91 17.39 -9.83
N SER A 459 -16.96 16.69 -10.27
CA SER A 459 -17.04 16.00 -11.58
C SER A 459 -18.31 16.38 -12.35
N ALA A 460 -18.10 16.90 -13.56
CA ALA A 460 -19.17 17.09 -14.55
C ALA A 460 -19.59 15.79 -15.24
N PHE A 461 -18.80 14.71 -15.12
CA PHE A 461 -19.05 13.43 -15.77
C PHE A 461 -20.09 12.59 -15.01
N GLN A 462 -19.98 12.53 -13.68
CA GLN A 462 -20.95 11.86 -12.79
C GLN A 462 -22.33 12.53 -12.82
N LEU A 463 -22.36 13.83 -13.12
CA LEU A 463 -23.57 14.57 -13.50
C LEU A 463 -24.27 13.96 -14.74
N THR A 464 -23.50 13.47 -15.72
CA THR A 464 -24.03 12.96 -17.00
C THR A 464 -24.24 11.45 -17.08
N GLU A 465 -23.55 10.64 -16.26
CA GLU A 465 -23.60 9.16 -16.34
C GLU A 465 -24.59 8.49 -15.38
N SER A 466 -25.29 9.26 -14.55
CA SER A 466 -26.25 8.70 -13.60
C SER A 466 -27.45 8.03 -14.26
N GLY A 467 -28.06 7.08 -13.56
CA GLY A 467 -29.08 6.18 -14.09
C GLY A 467 -30.44 6.82 -14.35
N SER A 468 -30.51 7.69 -15.37
CA SER A 468 -31.69 8.29 -16.04
C SER A 468 -31.92 9.79 -15.81
N PRO A 469 -30.99 10.69 -16.23
CA PRO A 469 -31.30 12.10 -16.35
C PRO A 469 -32.38 12.31 -17.43
N GLU A 470 -33.52 12.88 -17.04
CA GLU A 470 -34.63 13.16 -17.97
C GLU A 470 -34.19 14.10 -19.09
N LYS A 471 -33.26 15.02 -18.78
CA LYS A 471 -32.62 15.91 -19.74
C LYS A 471 -31.23 16.35 -19.30
N VAL A 472 -30.30 16.39 -20.24
CA VAL A 472 -28.94 16.92 -20.11
C VAL A 472 -28.73 18.09 -21.06
N VAL A 473 -28.18 19.19 -20.57
CA VAL A 473 -27.76 20.34 -21.36
C VAL A 473 -26.33 20.71 -20.99
N ILE A 474 -25.47 20.83 -22.00
CA ILE A 474 -24.08 21.28 -21.85
C ILE A 474 -23.90 22.51 -22.73
N THR A 475 -23.40 23.60 -22.16
CA THR A 475 -23.07 24.83 -22.90
C THR A 475 -21.62 25.18 -22.65
N GLY A 476 -20.82 25.32 -23.70
CA GLY A 476 -19.46 25.84 -23.64
C GLY A 476 -19.36 27.21 -24.31
N SER A 477 -18.16 27.79 -24.29
CA SER A 477 -17.88 29.12 -24.86
C SER A 477 -18.31 29.28 -26.33
N SER A 478 -18.29 28.20 -27.11
CA SER A 478 -18.67 28.20 -28.52
C SER A 478 -19.44 26.94 -28.96
N CYS A 479 -19.96 26.16 -28.02
CA CYS A 479 -20.65 24.91 -28.29
C CYS A 479 -21.88 24.75 -27.40
N GLU A 480 -22.81 23.90 -27.83
CA GLU A 480 -23.95 23.49 -27.02
C GLU A 480 -24.28 22.04 -27.38
N TYR A 481 -24.72 21.26 -26.40
CA TYR A 481 -25.25 19.92 -26.55
C TYR A 481 -26.49 19.75 -25.68
N SER A 482 -27.51 19.10 -26.21
CA SER A 482 -28.75 18.78 -25.49
C SER A 482 -29.18 17.36 -25.82
N TYR A 483 -29.54 16.60 -24.79
CA TYR A 483 -30.19 15.30 -24.89
C TYR A 483 -31.38 15.23 -23.94
N ASP A 484 -32.52 14.78 -24.45
CA ASP A 484 -33.76 14.59 -23.69
C ASP A 484 -34.19 13.12 -23.79
N GLU A 485 -34.18 12.41 -22.66
CA GLU A 485 -34.44 10.97 -22.62
C GLU A 485 -35.92 10.66 -22.92
N ASN A 486 -36.83 11.53 -22.48
CA ASN A 486 -38.28 11.37 -22.64
C ASN A 486 -38.72 11.43 -24.12
N THR A 487 -38.06 12.28 -24.91
CA THR A 487 -38.36 12.47 -26.33
C THR A 487 -37.39 11.75 -27.27
N GLY A 488 -36.21 11.37 -26.77
CA GLY A 488 -35.10 10.86 -27.56
C GLY A 488 -34.44 11.92 -28.46
N GLU A 489 -34.75 13.21 -28.26
CA GLU A 489 -34.19 14.29 -29.07
C GLU A 489 -32.74 14.59 -28.67
N MET A 490 -31.86 14.63 -29.67
CA MET A 490 -30.46 15.04 -29.53
C MET A 490 -30.19 16.22 -30.46
N SER A 491 -29.52 17.26 -29.95
CA SER A 491 -29.11 18.41 -30.75
C SER A 491 -27.78 19.00 -30.26
N GLY A 492 -27.03 19.64 -31.17
CA GLY A 492 -25.75 20.27 -30.84
C GLY A 492 -24.51 19.40 -31.10
N ASP A 493 -23.38 19.77 -30.50
CA ASP A 493 -22.07 19.11 -30.61
C ASP A 493 -21.83 18.14 -29.45
N PRO A 494 -21.81 16.81 -29.68
CA PRO A 494 -21.62 15.82 -28.61
C PRO A 494 -20.26 15.91 -27.90
N ASN A 495 -19.31 16.67 -28.43
CA ASN A 495 -18.01 16.91 -27.80
C ASN A 495 -17.99 18.17 -26.92
N CYS A 496 -19.11 18.89 -26.78
CA CYS A 496 -19.16 20.07 -25.93
C CYS A 496 -18.86 19.70 -24.47
N GLY A 497 -17.84 20.34 -23.87
CA GLY A 497 -17.36 20.02 -22.52
C GLY A 497 -16.46 18.78 -22.41
N ALA A 498 -16.10 18.13 -23.54
CA ALA A 498 -15.22 16.96 -23.53
C ALA A 498 -13.82 17.24 -22.95
N GLU A 499 -13.32 18.47 -23.06
CA GLU A 499 -12.04 18.90 -22.49
C GLU A 499 -11.97 18.73 -20.95
N ILE A 500 -13.12 18.74 -20.26
CA ILE A 500 -13.21 18.56 -18.80
C ILE A 500 -13.37 17.08 -18.42
N ARG A 501 -13.83 16.22 -19.35
CA ARG A 501 -14.16 14.81 -19.10
C ARG A 501 -12.95 13.87 -18.99
N GLU A 502 -11.77 14.25 -19.48
CA GLU A 502 -10.56 13.41 -19.36
C GLU A 502 -9.91 13.47 -17.96
N SER A 503 -10.61 14.02 -16.97
CA SER A 503 -10.04 14.37 -15.68
C SER A 503 -10.06 13.17 -14.70
N PRO A 504 -8.93 12.83 -14.07
CA PRO A 504 -8.81 11.64 -13.21
C PRO A 504 -9.59 11.70 -11.88
N PHE A 505 -10.35 12.78 -11.63
CA PHE A 505 -11.27 12.91 -10.49
C PHE A 505 -12.21 11.72 -10.34
N ASP A 506 -12.74 11.20 -11.45
CA ASP A 506 -13.74 10.13 -11.41
C ASP A 506 -13.17 8.87 -10.74
N GLN A 507 -11.89 8.58 -10.94
CA GLN A 507 -11.23 7.40 -10.36
C GLN A 507 -10.72 7.66 -8.94
N LEU A 508 -10.33 8.91 -8.64
CA LEU A 508 -9.81 9.33 -7.35
C LEU A 508 -10.91 9.41 -6.28
N TRP A 509 -12.17 9.57 -6.64
CA TRP A 509 -13.27 9.52 -5.67
C TRP A 509 -13.85 8.10 -5.49
N ASP A 510 -13.87 7.27 -6.54
CA ASP A 510 -14.34 5.89 -6.45
C ASP A 510 -13.44 4.97 -5.61
N VAL A 511 -12.12 5.08 -5.74
CA VAL A 511 -11.13 4.23 -5.04
C VAL A 511 -10.95 4.64 -3.58
N TYR A 512 -11.15 5.91 -3.26
CA TYR A 512 -10.96 6.45 -1.92
C TYR A 512 -12.22 6.38 -1.07
N ASN A 513 -13.30 5.78 -1.53
CA ASN A 513 -14.37 5.30 -0.64
C ASN A 513 -13.87 4.35 0.47
N GLY A 514 -12.60 3.88 0.44
CA GLY A 514 -11.97 3.20 1.58
C GLY A 514 -11.23 4.10 2.60
N PHE A 515 -10.78 5.30 2.21
CA PHE A 515 -10.04 6.24 3.09
C PHE A 515 -10.80 7.56 3.31
N ALA A 516 -11.46 8.09 2.28
CA ALA A 516 -12.57 9.03 2.40
C ALA A 516 -13.84 8.35 2.94
N GLY A 517 -14.09 7.06 2.67
CA GLY A 517 -15.07 6.28 3.48
C GLY A 517 -14.49 5.74 4.80
N GLY A 518 -13.20 5.98 5.02
CA GLY A 518 -12.66 6.21 6.35
C GLY A 518 -13.40 7.37 6.98
N ILE A 519 -13.27 8.57 6.46
CA ILE A 519 -13.84 9.77 7.09
C ILE A 519 -15.40 9.82 6.99
N TYR A 520 -16.01 9.04 6.10
CA TYR A 520 -17.46 8.97 5.90
C TYR A 520 -18.01 7.55 6.06
N GLY A 521 -18.75 7.35 7.15
CA GLY A 521 -19.73 6.26 7.28
C GLY A 521 -19.22 4.94 7.86
N ASP A 522 -18.11 4.38 7.38
CA ASP A 522 -17.82 2.96 7.65
C ASP A 522 -16.40 2.58 8.13
N VAL A 523 -15.35 3.43 8.04
CA VAL A 523 -13.97 2.97 8.36
C VAL A 523 -13.14 3.90 9.27
N VAL A 524 -13.51 5.16 9.48
CA VAL A 524 -13.00 6.06 10.54
C VAL A 524 -14.21 6.78 11.11
N THR A 525 -14.70 6.30 12.25
CA THR A 525 -15.63 7.10 13.04
C THR A 525 -14.96 8.45 13.30
N VAL A 526 -15.57 9.55 12.85
CA VAL A 526 -15.09 10.94 13.08
C VAL A 526 -14.84 11.22 14.58
N GLU A 527 -15.36 10.37 15.47
CA GLU A 527 -14.99 10.28 16.88
C GLU A 527 -13.49 10.08 17.14
N ASP A 528 -12.73 9.47 16.21
CA ASP A 528 -11.29 9.17 16.31
C ASP A 528 -10.37 10.26 15.72
N LEU A 529 -10.87 11.46 15.38
CA LEU A 529 -10.03 12.65 15.05
C LEU A 529 -9.17 13.15 16.25
N SER A 530 -8.85 12.26 17.17
CA SER A 530 -7.96 12.40 18.32
C SER A 530 -6.80 11.39 18.32
N SER A 531 -6.73 10.44 17.37
CA SER A 531 -5.69 9.40 17.33
C SER A 531 -5.18 9.12 15.92
N ASN A 532 -3.91 8.70 15.84
CA ASN A 532 -3.29 8.21 14.60
C ASN A 532 -3.69 6.75 14.33
N GLY A 533 -3.59 6.32 13.08
CA GLY A 533 -3.85 4.93 12.69
C GLY A 533 -2.88 4.43 11.64
N ASN A 534 -3.06 3.17 11.20
CA ASN A 534 -2.20 2.58 10.18
C ASN A 534 -2.38 3.31 8.84
N GLY A 535 -1.35 4.02 8.40
CA GLY A 535 -1.33 4.74 7.11
C GLY A 535 -1.87 6.17 7.15
N TYR A 536 -2.22 6.71 8.32
CA TYR A 536 -2.61 8.11 8.45
C TYR A 536 -2.25 8.75 9.81
N THR A 537 -2.11 10.08 9.81
CA THR A 537 -1.88 10.90 11.01
C THR A 537 -2.88 12.05 11.05
N VAL A 538 -3.30 12.43 12.25
CA VAL A 538 -4.27 13.51 12.47
C VAL A 538 -3.63 14.63 13.29
N SER A 539 -3.78 15.87 12.84
CA SER A 539 -3.32 17.05 13.57
C SER A 539 -4.30 18.23 13.43
N PRO A 540 -4.46 19.09 14.44
CA PRO A 540 -5.26 20.32 14.31
C PRO A 540 -4.64 21.28 13.28
N ASP A 541 -5.46 21.92 12.46
CA ASP A 541 -4.98 22.79 11.37
C ASP A 541 -5.78 24.11 11.22
N GLY A 542 -5.92 24.84 12.34
CA GLY A 542 -6.52 26.17 12.32
C GLY A 542 -8.03 26.18 12.07
N THR A 543 -8.51 27.19 11.33
CA THR A 543 -9.93 27.45 11.08
C THR A 543 -10.18 27.95 9.65
N VAL A 544 -11.34 27.61 9.09
CA VAL A 544 -11.84 28.14 7.81
C VAL A 544 -13.18 28.85 8.00
N SER A 545 -13.41 29.93 7.26
CA SER A 545 -14.71 30.62 7.24
C SER A 545 -15.46 30.24 5.96
N LEU A 546 -16.60 29.57 6.07
CA LEU A 546 -17.47 29.19 4.94
C LEU A 546 -18.92 29.55 5.26
N ALA A 547 -19.66 30.07 4.28
CA ALA A 547 -21.03 30.56 4.48
C ALA A 547 -21.21 31.57 5.65
N GLY A 548 -20.14 32.31 5.99
CA GLY A 548 -20.14 33.22 7.14
C GLY A 548 -20.02 32.55 8.52
N MET A 549 -19.70 31.25 8.58
CA MET A 549 -19.45 30.47 9.79
C MET A 549 -18.00 30.01 9.86
N ASP A 550 -17.43 29.94 11.06
CA ASP A 550 -16.06 29.48 11.28
C ASP A 550 -16.04 28.01 11.73
N PHE A 551 -15.24 27.20 11.03
CA PHE A 551 -15.07 25.78 11.28
C PHE A 551 -13.63 25.49 11.70
N LYS A 552 -13.45 24.62 12.70
CA LYS A 552 -12.12 24.13 13.08
C LYS A 552 -11.69 23.01 12.14
N LEU A 553 -10.47 23.10 11.64
CA LEU A 553 -9.92 22.11 10.73
C LEU A 553 -9.02 21.11 11.43
N TYR A 554 -9.03 19.89 10.90
CA TYR A 554 -8.11 18.82 11.22
C TYR A 554 -7.45 18.35 9.92
N ASN A 555 -6.13 18.34 9.90
CA ASN A 555 -5.33 17.78 8.82
C ASN A 555 -5.14 16.28 9.04
N VAL A 556 -5.62 15.49 8.09
CA VAL A 556 -5.42 14.05 7.99
C VAL A 556 -4.41 13.78 6.88
N SER A 557 -3.14 13.54 7.23
CA SER A 557 -2.11 13.17 6.25
C SER A 557 -2.09 11.65 6.07
N TRP A 558 -2.06 11.17 4.84
CA TRP A 558 -2.23 9.76 4.50
C TRP A 558 -1.24 9.26 3.44
N SER A 559 -0.96 7.97 3.47
CA SER A 559 -0.08 7.25 2.55
C SER A 559 -0.63 5.85 2.28
N GLY A 560 -0.79 5.47 1.02
CA GLY A 560 -1.46 4.22 0.65
C GLY A 560 -1.23 3.82 -0.81
N SER A 561 -2.15 3.00 -1.34
CA SER A 561 -2.14 2.54 -2.74
C SER A 561 -3.46 2.84 -3.44
N PHE A 562 -3.37 3.25 -4.70
CA PHE A 562 -4.45 3.52 -5.63
C PHE A 562 -4.61 2.34 -6.60
N MET A 563 -5.85 1.89 -6.81
CA MET A 563 -6.19 0.68 -7.58
C MET A 563 -5.40 -0.57 -7.15
N GLY A 564 -5.02 -0.65 -5.87
CA GLY A 564 -4.29 -1.77 -5.28
C GLY A 564 -2.82 -1.92 -5.71
N ALA A 565 -2.27 -0.98 -6.48
CA ALA A 565 -0.90 -1.12 -7.01
C ALA A 565 -0.11 0.17 -7.18
N LEU A 566 -0.76 1.34 -7.20
CA LEU A 566 -0.09 2.62 -7.47
C LEU A 566 0.10 3.42 -6.18
N PRO A 567 1.33 3.69 -5.72
CA PRO A 567 1.56 4.56 -4.57
C PRO A 567 0.76 5.86 -4.63
N ALA A 568 0.12 6.19 -3.51
CA ALA A 568 -0.59 7.43 -3.37
C ALA A 568 -0.30 8.08 -2.01
N ASN A 569 -0.14 9.39 -2.02
CA ASN A 569 0.19 10.18 -0.84
C ASN A 569 -0.58 11.49 -0.88
N GLY A 570 -1.02 11.97 0.27
CA GLY A 570 -1.76 13.21 0.33
C GLY A 570 -2.11 13.65 1.73
N TYR A 571 -2.92 14.70 1.79
CA TYR A 571 -3.60 15.11 3.00
C TYR A 571 -5.01 15.58 2.70
N THR A 572 -5.86 15.51 3.72
CA THR A 572 -7.25 15.96 3.67
C THR A 572 -7.53 16.83 4.87
N LEU A 573 -8.04 18.05 4.64
CA LEU A 573 -8.53 18.92 5.70
C LEU A 573 -10.02 18.69 5.91
N VAL A 574 -10.42 18.43 7.16
CA VAL A 574 -11.81 18.14 7.52
C VAL A 574 -12.29 19.05 8.64
N ALA A 575 -13.56 19.42 8.58
CA ALA A 575 -14.28 20.05 9.69
C ALA A 575 -15.30 19.03 10.24
N ARG A 576 -15.41 18.91 11.56
CA ARG A 576 -16.29 17.91 12.19
C ARG A 576 -17.77 18.15 11.89
N GLU A 577 -18.13 19.41 11.72
CA GLU A 577 -19.49 19.84 11.47
C GLU A 577 -19.91 19.71 10.01
N LEU A 578 -18.97 19.45 9.09
CA LEU A 578 -19.24 19.36 7.67
C LEU A 578 -19.19 17.89 7.20
N PRO A 579 -20.17 17.44 6.39
CA PRO A 579 -20.20 16.08 5.85
C PRO A 579 -19.26 15.90 4.64
N PHE A 580 -18.29 16.79 4.43
CA PHE A 580 -17.34 16.72 3.30
C PHE A 580 -15.97 17.29 3.69
N PRO A 581 -14.90 16.87 2.98
CA PRO A 581 -13.58 17.45 3.18
C PRO A 581 -13.55 18.88 2.63
N VAL A 582 -12.89 19.77 3.36
CA VAL A 582 -12.70 21.18 2.98
C VAL A 582 -11.59 21.31 1.94
N GLU A 583 -10.55 20.48 2.04
CA GLU A 583 -9.41 20.51 1.13
C GLU A 583 -8.83 19.12 0.99
N ILE A 584 -8.45 18.75 -0.23
CA ILE A 584 -7.76 17.51 -0.56
C ILE A 584 -6.54 17.86 -1.39
N VAL A 585 -5.40 17.35 -0.98
CA VAL A 585 -4.19 17.33 -1.79
C VAL A 585 -3.74 15.89 -1.92
N ALA A 586 -3.57 15.42 -3.15
CA ALA A 586 -3.20 14.05 -3.45
C ALA A 586 -2.16 14.00 -4.57
N SER A 587 -1.25 13.04 -4.47
CA SER A 587 -0.32 12.67 -5.53
C SER A 587 -0.38 11.17 -5.72
N ILE A 588 -0.71 10.74 -6.93
CA ILE A 588 -0.75 9.35 -7.36
C ILE A 588 0.39 9.13 -8.32
N ASN A 589 1.14 8.06 -8.04
CA ASN A 589 2.31 7.70 -8.80
C ASN A 589 2.27 6.22 -9.11
N GLY A 590 2.41 5.88 -10.38
CA GLY A 590 2.63 4.51 -10.79
C GLY A 590 3.73 4.44 -11.82
N ILE A 591 4.62 3.45 -11.66
CA ILE A 591 5.68 3.19 -12.63
C ILE A 591 5.01 2.85 -13.98
N GLY A 592 5.14 3.77 -14.94
CA GLY A 592 4.57 3.63 -16.29
C GLY A 592 3.10 4.04 -16.48
N SER A 593 2.36 4.43 -15.43
CA SER A 593 0.97 4.91 -15.54
C SER A 593 0.83 6.44 -15.66
N GLY A 594 1.95 7.16 -15.56
CA GLY A 594 1.99 8.62 -15.57
C GLY A 594 1.66 9.19 -14.18
N PRO A 595 2.35 10.25 -13.74
CA PRO A 595 2.08 10.87 -12.46
C PRO A 595 0.84 11.77 -12.52
N LEU A 596 0.15 11.86 -11.39
CA LEU A 596 -0.96 12.77 -11.19
C LEU A 596 -0.83 13.46 -9.84
N TYR A 597 -0.89 14.78 -9.87
CA TYR A 597 -1.15 15.61 -8.70
C TYR A 597 -2.55 16.18 -8.78
N LEU A 598 -3.19 16.26 -7.63
CA LEU A 598 -4.50 16.85 -7.44
C LEU A 598 -4.51 17.77 -6.21
N HIS A 599 -5.15 18.92 -6.37
CA HIS A 599 -5.57 19.81 -5.31
C HIS A 599 -7.01 20.24 -5.53
N THR A 600 -7.84 20.06 -4.51
CA THR A 600 -9.23 20.51 -4.50
C THR A 600 -9.49 21.21 -3.19
N LYS A 601 -10.06 22.41 -3.25
CA LYS A 601 -10.38 23.21 -2.08
C LYS A 601 -11.77 23.81 -2.20
N ILE A 602 -12.56 23.68 -1.15
CA ILE A 602 -13.83 24.41 -1.04
C ILE A 602 -13.53 25.86 -0.66
N THR A 603 -14.03 26.78 -1.47
CA THR A 603 -13.87 28.22 -1.29
C THR A 603 -15.15 28.91 -0.82
N ASP A 604 -16.31 28.32 -1.10
CA ASP A 604 -17.60 28.80 -0.61
C ASP A 604 -18.63 27.67 -0.51
N ILE A 605 -19.61 27.86 0.38
CA ILE A 605 -20.78 26.97 0.53
C ILE A 605 -22.02 27.85 0.62
N LYS A 606 -23.05 27.48 -0.15
CA LYS A 606 -24.39 28.08 -0.06
C LYS A 606 -25.26 27.19 0.81
N MET A 607 -25.72 27.73 1.93
CA MET A 607 -26.60 27.06 2.89
C MET A 607 -27.89 27.84 3.10
N GLU A 608 -29.00 27.12 3.26
CA GLU A 608 -30.30 27.67 3.60
C GLU A 608 -30.81 27.06 4.91
N GLU A 609 -31.26 27.90 5.84
CA GLU A 609 -31.87 27.45 7.09
C GLU A 609 -33.20 26.74 6.81
N VAL A 610 -33.41 25.58 7.43
CA VAL A 610 -34.68 24.86 7.36
C VAL A 610 -35.68 25.58 8.25
N GLN A 611 -36.66 26.26 7.65
CA GLN A 611 -37.76 26.84 8.41
C GLN A 611 -38.66 25.71 8.96
N GLY A 612 -38.74 25.62 10.29
CA GLY A 612 -39.54 24.64 11.02
C GLY A 612 -41.05 24.87 11.01
#